data_AF-A0A7S3HHQ5-F1
#
_entry.id   AF-A0A7S3HHQ5-F1
#
_cell.length_a   1.000
_cell.length_b   1.000
_cell.length_c   1.000
_cell.angle_alpha   90.00
_cell.angle_beta   90.00
_cell.angle_gamma   90.00
#
_symmetry.space_group_name_H-M   'P 1'
#
loop_
_entity.id
_entity.type
_entity.pdbx_description
1 polymer ?
#
loop_
_entity_poly.entity_id
_entity_poly.type
_entity_poly.pdbx_seq_one_letter_code
_entity_poly.pdbx_strand_id
1 'polypeptide(L)'
;PKSFLELISFYKSLLNARRNEMFANIKRLDTGLQTLMRTNQDVEQLQEFLKEKKKEVEAKKAATDKLLEEMGKQRSEAEAQQQIADVEKKKADEAANEARILEEQAAGDLAIASPALEAANNAVKCLDKNSLTELKSFSKPPAGVDKVTTALLIMIKGEKKDFSWENAKKMMAKVDAFKEKLEKYRGEDIPEEVISKVLPMLDDPEFTFEKMKAKSAAAANLANW
;
A
#
# COMPACT_ATOMS: atom_id res chain seq x y z
N PRO A 1 -36.08 -9.35 -124.68
CA PRO A 1 -34.94 -8.42 -124.45
C PRO A 1 -34.90 -7.76 -123.05
N LYS A 2 -35.99 -7.13 -122.56
CA LYS A 2 -36.03 -6.49 -121.22
C LYS A 2 -35.89 -7.46 -120.04
N SER A 3 -36.61 -8.58 -120.07
CA SER A 3 -36.59 -9.58 -118.97
C SER A 3 -35.20 -10.20 -118.72
N PHE A 4 -34.36 -10.35 -119.76
CA PHE A 4 -33.00 -10.85 -119.61
C PHE A 4 -32.06 -9.85 -118.91
N LEU A 5 -32.25 -8.55 -119.18
CA LEU A 5 -31.48 -7.48 -118.51
C LEU A 5 -31.90 -7.33 -117.03
N GLU A 6 -33.19 -7.51 -116.73
CA GLU A 6 -33.69 -7.60 -115.34
C GLU A 6 -33.13 -8.80 -114.58
N LEU A 7 -33.01 -9.97 -115.23
CA LEU A 7 -32.39 -11.14 -114.60
C LEU A 7 -30.92 -10.89 -114.24
N ILE A 8 -30.16 -10.24 -115.13
CA ILE A 8 -28.76 -9.89 -114.88
C ILE A 8 -28.63 -8.86 -113.76
N SER A 9 -29.50 -7.84 -113.71
CA SER A 9 -29.49 -6.85 -112.63
C SER A 9 -29.89 -7.47 -111.29
N PHE A 10 -30.89 -8.36 -111.27
CA PHE A 10 -31.28 -9.14 -110.10
C PHE A 10 -30.14 -10.04 -109.61
N TYR A 11 -29.48 -10.77 -110.51
CA TYR A 11 -28.34 -11.61 -110.15
C TYR A 11 -27.17 -10.79 -109.57
N LYS A 12 -26.85 -9.62 -110.15
CA LYS A 12 -25.83 -8.71 -109.58
C LYS A 12 -26.20 -8.24 -108.18
N SER A 13 -27.47 -7.88 -107.97
CA SER A 13 -28.01 -7.52 -106.65
C SER A 13 -27.88 -8.67 -105.64
N LEU A 14 -28.35 -9.87 -106.01
CA LEU A 14 -28.30 -11.06 -105.18
C LEU A 14 -26.87 -11.46 -104.83
N LEU A 15 -25.95 -11.40 -105.80
CA LEU A 15 -24.53 -11.69 -105.59
C LEU A 15 -23.89 -10.70 -104.62
N ASN A 16 -24.20 -9.40 -104.72
CA ASN A 16 -23.74 -8.39 -103.77
C ASN A 16 -24.33 -8.63 -102.37
N ALA A 17 -25.61 -8.97 -102.25
CA ALA A 17 -26.24 -9.30 -100.98
C ALA A 17 -25.55 -10.51 -100.31
N ARG A 18 -25.30 -11.59 -101.06
CA ARG A 18 -24.60 -12.79 -100.55
C ARG A 18 -23.15 -12.51 -100.18
N ARG A 19 -22.42 -11.69 -100.94
CA ARG A 19 -21.06 -11.26 -100.58
C ARG A 19 -21.06 -10.44 -99.30
N ASN A 20 -21.98 -9.48 -99.16
CA ASN A 20 -22.07 -8.67 -97.95
C ASN A 20 -22.41 -9.51 -96.72
N GLU A 21 -23.32 -10.47 -96.84
CA GLU A 21 -23.63 -11.44 -95.77
C GLU A 21 -22.41 -12.28 -95.39
N MET A 22 -21.66 -12.78 -96.39
CA MET A 22 -20.42 -13.53 -96.16
C MET A 22 -19.36 -12.67 -95.46
N PHE A 23 -19.14 -11.42 -95.90
CA PHE A 23 -18.19 -10.50 -95.25
C PHE A 23 -18.61 -10.15 -93.83
N ALA A 24 -19.90 -9.95 -93.57
CA ALA A 24 -20.42 -9.72 -92.22
C ALA A 24 -20.16 -10.93 -91.30
N ASN A 25 -20.36 -12.14 -91.81
CA ASN A 25 -20.05 -13.38 -91.08
C ASN A 25 -18.55 -13.54 -90.79
N ILE A 26 -17.69 -13.27 -91.79
CA ILE A 26 -16.23 -13.29 -91.60
C ILE A 26 -15.82 -12.30 -90.51
N LYS A 27 -16.30 -11.05 -90.58
CA LYS A 27 -15.99 -10.03 -89.59
C LYS A 27 -16.46 -10.43 -88.18
N ARG A 28 -17.65 -11.01 -88.05
CA ARG A 28 -18.17 -11.50 -86.77
C ARG A 28 -17.29 -12.60 -86.19
N LEU A 29 -16.88 -13.56 -87.02
CA LEU A 29 -16.01 -14.67 -86.60
C LEU A 29 -14.62 -14.17 -86.22
N ASP A 30 -14.04 -13.24 -86.98
CA ASP A 30 -12.74 -12.63 -86.69
C ASP A 30 -12.77 -11.90 -85.34
N THR A 31 -13.76 -11.03 -85.10
CA THR A 31 -13.93 -10.37 -83.80
C THR A 31 -14.14 -11.38 -82.66
N GLY A 32 -14.91 -12.45 -82.91
CA GLY A 32 -15.13 -13.52 -81.93
C GLY A 32 -13.84 -14.27 -81.57
N LEU A 33 -13.02 -14.61 -82.57
CA LEU A 33 -11.72 -15.26 -82.39
C LEU A 33 -10.73 -14.36 -81.65
N GLN A 34 -10.65 -13.07 -82.01
CA GLN A 34 -9.82 -12.09 -81.31
C GLN A 34 -10.24 -11.94 -79.84
N THR A 35 -11.55 -11.91 -79.59
CA THR A 35 -12.08 -11.82 -78.22
C THR A 35 -11.71 -13.08 -77.43
N LEU A 36 -11.91 -14.27 -78.01
CA LEU A 36 -11.52 -15.54 -77.39
C LEU A 36 -10.02 -15.60 -77.05
N MET A 37 -9.17 -15.19 -77.98
CA MET A 37 -7.72 -15.14 -77.76
C MET A 37 -7.36 -14.19 -76.60
N ARG A 38 -7.92 -12.98 -76.59
CA ARG A 38 -7.72 -12.02 -75.50
C ARG A 38 -8.19 -12.58 -74.16
N THR A 39 -9.39 -13.14 -74.11
CA THR A 39 -9.93 -13.71 -72.86
C THR A 39 -9.09 -14.89 -72.38
N ASN A 40 -8.51 -15.68 -73.28
CA ASN A 40 -7.63 -16.77 -72.89
C ASN A 40 -6.33 -16.25 -72.25
N GLN A 41 -5.72 -15.21 -72.85
CA GLN A 41 -4.55 -14.53 -72.28
C GLN A 41 -4.86 -13.90 -70.91
N ASP A 42 -6.00 -13.23 -70.77
CA ASP A 42 -6.43 -12.65 -69.50
C ASP A 42 -6.62 -13.72 -68.42
N VAL A 43 -7.19 -14.89 -68.78
CA VAL A 43 -7.38 -16.03 -67.88
C VAL A 43 -6.04 -16.63 -67.45
N GLU A 44 -5.08 -16.80 -68.37
CA GLU A 44 -3.74 -17.30 -68.05
C GLU A 44 -3.03 -16.36 -67.05
N GLN A 45 -3.05 -15.06 -67.29
CA GLN A 45 -2.47 -14.06 -66.37
C GLN A 45 -3.15 -14.06 -65.00
N LEU A 46 -4.50 -14.12 -64.98
CA LEU A 46 -5.26 -14.22 -63.74
C LEU A 46 -4.90 -15.47 -62.95
N GLN A 47 -4.73 -16.62 -63.62
CA GLN A 47 -4.32 -17.86 -62.96
C GLN A 47 -2.93 -17.77 -62.32
N GLU A 48 -1.97 -17.12 -62.98
CA GLU A 48 -0.64 -16.90 -62.40
C GLU A 48 -0.69 -15.97 -61.19
N PHE A 49 -1.40 -14.84 -61.30
CA PHE A 49 -1.61 -13.92 -60.19
C PHE A 49 -2.28 -14.59 -59.00
N LEU A 50 -3.28 -15.45 -59.25
CA LEU A 50 -4.00 -16.19 -58.20
C LEU A 50 -3.09 -17.21 -57.50
N LYS A 51 -2.17 -17.86 -58.23
CA LYS A 51 -1.15 -18.76 -57.64
C LYS A 51 -0.21 -17.99 -56.73
N GLU A 52 0.25 -16.81 -57.13
CA GLU A 52 1.13 -15.97 -56.30
C GLU A 52 0.39 -15.47 -55.06
N LYS A 53 -0.82 -14.92 -55.22
CA LYS A 53 -1.62 -14.44 -54.09
C LYS A 53 -2.00 -15.53 -53.10
N LYS A 54 -2.26 -16.76 -53.56
CA LYS A 54 -2.46 -17.91 -52.66
C LYS A 54 -1.24 -18.16 -51.78
N LYS A 55 -0.02 -18.09 -52.34
CA LYS A 55 1.21 -18.25 -51.54
C LYS A 55 1.35 -17.13 -50.50
N GLU A 56 1.07 -15.88 -50.89
CA GLU A 56 1.12 -14.75 -49.96
C GLU A 56 0.12 -14.89 -48.82
N VAL A 57 -1.11 -15.32 -49.12
CA VAL A 57 -2.17 -15.55 -48.12
C VAL A 57 -1.77 -16.67 -47.15
N GLU A 58 -1.26 -17.80 -47.64
CA GLU A 58 -0.80 -18.88 -46.77
C GLU A 58 0.37 -18.46 -45.87
N ALA A 59 1.33 -17.69 -46.40
CA ALA A 59 2.42 -17.14 -45.59
C ALA A 59 1.92 -16.19 -44.49
N LYS A 60 0.96 -15.32 -44.82
CA LYS A 60 0.36 -14.40 -43.83
C LYS A 60 -0.47 -15.14 -42.79
N LYS A 61 -1.25 -16.15 -43.18
CA LYS A 61 -1.98 -17.01 -42.24
C LYS A 61 -1.03 -17.69 -41.26
N ALA A 62 0.03 -18.33 -41.75
CA ALA A 62 1.02 -18.98 -40.90
C ALA A 62 1.71 -18.00 -39.93
N ALA A 63 1.95 -16.75 -40.35
CA ALA A 63 2.47 -15.71 -39.47
C ALA A 63 1.46 -15.29 -38.40
N THR A 64 0.18 -15.13 -38.76
CA THR A 64 -0.90 -14.83 -37.81
C THR A 64 -1.11 -15.94 -36.80
N ASP A 65 -1.07 -17.20 -37.22
CA ASP A 65 -1.22 -18.36 -36.34
C ASP A 65 -0.10 -18.42 -35.30
N LYS A 66 1.16 -18.17 -35.72
CA LYS A 66 2.30 -18.05 -34.79
C LYS A 66 2.12 -16.92 -33.78
N LEU A 67 1.69 -15.75 -34.23
CA LEU A 67 1.44 -14.61 -33.35
C LEU A 67 0.33 -14.94 -32.33
N LEU A 68 -0.70 -15.67 -32.75
CA LEU A 68 -1.80 -16.10 -31.88
C LEU A 68 -1.30 -17.06 -30.79
N GLU A 69 -0.42 -18.01 -31.13
CA GLU A 69 0.22 -18.90 -30.16
C GLU A 69 1.09 -18.14 -29.15
N GLU A 70 1.90 -17.19 -29.62
CA GLU A 70 2.74 -16.36 -28.75
C GLU A 70 1.90 -15.50 -27.80
N MET A 71 0.84 -14.86 -28.30
CA MET A 71 -0.12 -14.12 -27.47
C MET A 71 -0.81 -15.02 -26.45
N GLY A 72 -1.14 -16.26 -26.82
CA GLY A 72 -1.73 -17.24 -25.91
C GLY A 72 -0.80 -17.56 -24.73
N LYS A 73 0.49 -17.77 -25.00
CA LYS A 73 1.50 -18.01 -23.95
C LYS A 73 1.67 -16.79 -23.05
N GLN A 74 1.86 -15.61 -23.63
CA GLN A 74 2.03 -14.36 -22.87
C GLN A 74 0.81 -14.07 -22.00
N ARG A 75 -0.40 -14.33 -22.50
CA ARG A 75 -1.63 -14.16 -21.71
C ARG A 75 -1.67 -15.12 -20.53
N SER A 76 -1.31 -16.38 -20.72
CA SER A 76 -1.27 -17.36 -19.63
C SER A 76 -0.24 -16.98 -18.56
N GLU A 77 0.93 -16.48 -18.96
CA GLU A 77 1.96 -16.00 -18.04
C GLU A 77 1.50 -14.75 -17.28
N ALA A 78 0.85 -13.80 -17.96
CA ALA A 78 0.29 -12.61 -17.34
C ALA A 78 -0.83 -12.94 -16.34
N GLU A 79 -1.73 -13.87 -16.68
CA GLU A 79 -2.79 -14.33 -15.77
C GLU A 79 -2.20 -15.02 -14.53
N ALA A 80 -1.14 -15.83 -14.69
CA ALA A 80 -0.44 -16.44 -13.55
C ALA A 80 0.23 -15.39 -12.66
N GLN A 81 0.92 -14.42 -13.26
CA GLN A 81 1.58 -13.34 -12.51
C GLN A 81 0.56 -12.46 -11.78
N GLN A 82 -0.59 -12.19 -12.39
CA GLN A 82 -1.68 -11.44 -11.76
C GLN A 82 -2.21 -12.16 -10.52
N GLN A 83 -2.41 -13.48 -10.60
CA GLN A 83 -2.86 -14.26 -9.44
C GLN A 83 -1.84 -14.21 -8.29
N ILE A 84 -0.55 -14.28 -8.59
CA ILE A 84 0.51 -14.14 -7.58
C ILE A 84 0.45 -12.75 -6.94
N ALA A 85 0.37 -11.70 -7.76
CA ALA A 85 0.28 -10.33 -7.28
C ALA A 85 -0.96 -10.08 -6.41
N ASP A 86 -2.11 -10.66 -6.76
CA ASP A 86 -3.34 -10.55 -5.96
C ASP A 86 -3.22 -11.25 -4.60
N VAL A 87 -2.52 -12.39 -4.54
CA VAL A 87 -2.23 -13.10 -3.28
C VAL A 87 -1.26 -12.30 -2.41
N GLU A 88 -0.19 -11.77 -2.99
CA GLU A 88 0.78 -10.94 -2.26
C GLU A 88 0.14 -9.64 -1.75
N LYS A 89 -0.71 -9.01 -2.56
CA LYS A 89 -1.46 -7.83 -2.17
C LYS A 89 -2.33 -8.09 -0.95
N LYS A 90 -3.09 -9.20 -0.93
CA LYS A 90 -3.91 -9.56 0.24
C LYS A 90 -3.08 -9.74 1.50
N LYS A 91 -1.94 -10.42 1.42
CA LYS A 91 -1.03 -10.59 2.57
C LYS A 91 -0.45 -9.26 3.06
N ALA A 92 -0.10 -8.38 2.13
CA ALA A 92 0.41 -7.05 2.47
C ALA A 92 -0.67 -6.19 3.14
N ASP A 93 -1.91 -6.23 2.63
CA ASP A 93 -3.05 -5.51 3.20
C ASP A 93 -3.40 -6.02 4.61
N GLU A 94 -3.35 -7.34 4.84
CA GLU A 94 -3.53 -7.95 6.16
C GLU A 94 -2.45 -7.49 7.15
N ALA A 95 -1.17 -7.58 6.77
CA ALA A 95 -0.05 -7.14 7.61
C ALA A 95 -0.10 -5.62 7.90
N ALA A 96 -0.49 -4.81 6.92
CA ALA A 96 -0.67 -3.37 7.11
C ALA A 96 -1.81 -3.06 8.09
N ASN A 97 -2.91 -3.80 8.04
CA ASN A 97 -4.02 -3.63 8.97
C ASN A 97 -3.63 -4.06 10.40
N GLU A 98 -2.90 -5.17 10.56
CA GLU A 98 -2.37 -5.59 11.87
C GLU A 98 -1.44 -4.52 12.45
N ALA A 99 -0.51 -3.99 11.65
CA ALA A 99 0.39 -2.92 12.07
C ALA A 99 -0.38 -1.66 12.50
N ARG A 100 -1.42 -1.27 11.75
CA ARG A 100 -2.26 -0.12 12.09
C ARG A 100 -3.02 -0.30 13.40
N ILE A 101 -3.56 -1.49 13.66
CA ILE A 101 -4.24 -1.79 14.93
C ILE A 101 -3.26 -1.69 16.10
N LEU A 102 -2.05 -2.25 15.94
CA LEU A 102 -1.02 -2.18 16.96
C LEU A 102 -0.56 -0.73 17.21
N GLU A 103 -0.41 0.07 16.14
CA GLU A 103 -0.09 1.50 16.24
C GLU A 103 -1.18 2.26 17.00
N GLU A 104 -2.46 2.02 16.69
CA GLU A 104 -3.58 2.68 17.36
C GLU A 104 -3.64 2.33 18.85
N GLN A 105 -3.41 1.05 19.20
CA GLN A 105 -3.32 0.62 20.60
C GLN A 105 -2.16 1.29 21.33
N ALA A 106 -0.96 1.26 20.74
CA ALA A 106 0.23 1.88 21.33
C ALA A 106 0.09 3.40 21.47
N ALA A 107 -0.54 4.07 20.50
CA ALA A 107 -0.83 5.49 20.55
C ALA A 107 -1.86 5.83 21.64
N GLY A 108 -2.87 4.98 21.83
CA GLY A 108 -3.84 5.10 22.92
C GLY A 108 -3.18 5.00 24.29
N ASP A 109 -2.35 3.98 24.50
CA ASP A 109 -1.61 3.80 25.76
C ASP A 109 -0.64 4.96 26.02
N LEU A 110 0.05 5.45 24.98
CA LEU A 110 0.92 6.62 25.07
C LEU A 110 0.13 7.89 25.43
N ALA A 111 -1.06 8.07 24.88
CA ALA A 111 -1.91 9.23 25.18
C ALA A 111 -2.39 9.25 26.64
N ILE A 112 -2.51 8.09 27.30
CA ILE A 112 -2.82 7.98 28.73
C ILE A 112 -1.56 8.18 29.58
N ALA A 113 -0.43 7.57 29.19
CA ALA A 113 0.81 7.61 29.97
C ALA A 113 1.54 8.96 29.91
N SER A 114 1.55 9.62 28.75
CA SER A 114 2.23 10.90 28.54
C SER A 114 1.78 12.03 29.48
N PRO A 115 0.47 12.33 29.65
CA PRO A 115 0.02 13.38 30.56
C PRO A 115 0.32 13.05 32.03
N ALA A 116 0.29 11.76 32.41
CA ALA A 116 0.66 11.34 33.76
C ALA A 116 2.17 11.58 34.02
N LEU A 117 3.03 11.26 33.05
CA LEU A 117 4.47 11.51 33.14
C LEU A 117 4.80 13.01 33.15
N GLU A 118 4.11 13.82 32.35
CA GLU A 118 4.25 15.29 32.39
C GLU A 118 3.80 15.88 33.72
N ALA A 119 2.68 15.39 34.28
CA ALA A 119 2.20 15.80 35.59
C ALA A 119 3.21 15.47 36.70
N ALA A 120 3.80 14.28 36.66
CA ALA A 120 4.86 13.88 37.58
C ALA A 120 6.09 14.80 37.44
N ASN A 121 6.59 15.03 36.22
CA ASN A 121 7.72 15.93 35.97
C ASN A 121 7.44 17.36 36.44
N ASN A 122 6.23 17.86 36.26
CA ASN A 122 5.83 19.18 36.75
C ASN A 122 5.75 19.22 38.28
N ALA A 123 5.29 18.15 38.94
CA ALA A 123 5.29 18.04 40.39
C ALA A 123 6.71 18.14 40.97
N VAL A 124 7.71 17.52 40.32
CA VAL A 124 9.12 17.65 40.72
C VAL A 124 9.66 19.05 40.49
N LYS A 125 9.32 19.71 39.37
CA LYS A 125 9.72 21.10 39.11
C LYS A 125 9.18 22.06 40.17
N CYS A 126 7.93 21.86 40.60
CA CYS A 126 7.26 22.60 41.66
C CYS A 126 7.80 22.33 43.07
N LEU A 127 8.75 21.39 43.25
CA LEU A 127 9.45 21.21 44.53
C LEU A 127 10.45 22.34 44.74
N ASP A 128 10.16 23.18 45.72
CA ASP A 128 11.03 24.28 46.11
C ASP A 128 12.02 23.84 47.21
N LYS A 129 13.23 24.43 47.19
CA LYS A 129 14.33 24.05 48.11
C LYS A 129 13.95 24.30 49.58
N ASN A 130 13.14 25.33 49.81
CA ASN A 130 12.64 25.69 51.14
C ASN A 130 11.67 24.62 51.68
N SER A 131 10.74 24.14 50.86
CA SER A 131 9.77 23.11 51.26
C SER A 131 10.42 21.75 51.52
N LEU A 132 11.47 21.40 50.78
CA LEU A 132 12.26 20.18 51.05
C LEU A 132 13.11 20.30 52.34
N THR A 133 13.61 21.51 52.63
CA THR A 133 14.34 21.77 53.88
C THR A 133 13.41 21.72 55.09
N GLU A 134 12.17 22.22 54.95
CA GLU A 134 11.12 22.11 55.95
C GLU A 134 10.76 20.65 56.21
N LEU A 135 10.55 19.85 55.16
CA LEU A 135 10.25 18.42 55.28
C LEU A 135 11.34 17.64 56.02
N LYS A 136 12.62 17.98 55.80
CA LYS A 136 13.76 17.38 56.51
C LYS A 136 13.83 17.77 57.99
N SER A 137 13.38 18.98 58.33
CA SER A 137 13.49 19.54 59.68
C SER A 137 12.55 18.87 60.71
N PHE A 138 11.58 18.06 60.26
CA PHE A 138 10.67 17.34 61.13
C PHE A 138 11.39 16.24 61.95
N SER A 139 11.24 16.32 63.28
CA SER A 139 11.80 15.35 64.23
C SER A 139 11.23 13.94 64.01
N LYS A 140 9.93 13.84 63.71
CA LYS A 140 9.17 12.61 63.45
C LYS A 140 8.32 12.79 62.17
N PRO A 141 8.16 11.77 61.30
CA PRO A 141 7.34 11.92 60.12
C PRO A 141 5.86 12.07 60.52
N PRO A 142 5.15 13.07 59.98
CA PRO A 142 3.69 13.13 60.06
C PRO A 142 3.06 11.89 59.41
N ALA A 143 1.88 11.47 59.89
CA ALA A 143 1.17 10.30 59.34
C ALA A 143 1.02 10.43 57.81
N GLY A 144 1.34 9.39 57.05
CA GLY A 144 1.27 9.37 55.58
C GLY A 144 2.56 9.86 54.89
N VAL A 145 3.30 10.79 55.49
CA VAL A 145 4.61 11.24 54.95
C VAL A 145 5.68 10.14 55.08
N ASP A 146 5.54 9.29 56.10
CA ASP A 146 6.31 8.05 56.28
C ASP A 146 6.14 7.09 55.11
N LYS A 147 4.93 6.94 54.58
CA LYS A 147 4.63 6.08 53.42
C LYS A 147 5.23 6.65 52.13
N VAL A 148 5.08 7.96 51.89
CA VAL A 148 5.68 8.66 50.73
C VAL A 148 7.20 8.50 50.73
N THR A 149 7.83 8.72 51.89
CA THR A 149 9.29 8.59 52.00
C THR A 149 9.80 7.16 51.94
N THR A 150 8.99 6.19 52.38
CA THR A 150 9.26 4.76 52.20
C THR A 150 9.21 4.37 50.72
N ALA A 151 8.18 4.82 49.98
CA ALA A 151 8.06 4.59 48.54
C ALA A 151 9.27 5.18 47.77
N LEU A 152 9.70 6.39 48.13
CA LEU A 152 10.89 7.03 47.55
C LEU A 152 12.20 6.29 47.87
N LEU A 153 12.34 5.72 49.08
CA LEU A 153 13.51 4.91 49.46
C LEU A 153 13.60 3.62 48.63
N ILE A 154 12.46 3.01 48.32
CA ILE A 154 12.39 1.81 47.49
C ILE A 154 12.71 2.17 46.03
N MET A 155 12.13 3.24 45.49
CA MET A 155 12.29 3.62 44.08
C MET A 155 13.68 4.21 43.76
N ILE A 156 14.18 5.15 44.56
CA ILE A 156 15.42 5.89 44.23
C ILE A 156 16.68 5.21 44.76
N LYS A 157 16.60 4.59 45.94
CA LYS A 157 17.75 3.98 46.62
C LYS A 157 17.77 2.44 46.51
N GLY A 158 16.66 1.82 46.06
CA GLY A 158 16.55 0.36 45.95
C GLY A 158 16.60 -0.35 47.31
N GLU A 159 16.29 0.37 48.40
CA GLU A 159 16.52 -0.14 49.75
C GLU A 159 15.41 -1.11 50.16
N LYS A 160 15.78 -2.36 50.50
CA LYS A 160 14.82 -3.44 50.78
C LYS A 160 14.60 -3.71 52.27
N LYS A 161 15.36 -3.07 53.18
CA LYS A 161 15.44 -3.45 54.61
C LYS A 161 15.33 -2.32 55.63
N ASP A 162 15.72 -1.08 55.30
CA ASP A 162 15.72 0.05 56.25
C ASP A 162 14.82 1.20 55.76
N PHE A 163 13.56 1.15 56.18
CA PHE A 163 12.55 2.19 55.91
C PHE A 163 12.48 3.24 57.03
N SER A 164 13.54 3.37 57.84
CA SER A 164 13.55 4.34 58.93
C SER A 164 13.53 5.79 58.41
N TRP A 165 12.85 6.66 59.15
CA TRP A 165 12.82 8.10 58.89
C TRP A 165 14.21 8.73 58.84
N GLU A 166 15.15 8.21 59.64
CA GLU A 166 16.54 8.65 59.64
C GLU A 166 17.26 8.32 58.32
N ASN A 167 16.93 7.19 57.69
CA ASN A 167 17.45 6.86 56.37
C ASN A 167 16.81 7.73 55.26
N ALA A 168 15.52 8.04 55.37
CA ALA A 168 14.84 9.00 54.48
C ALA A 168 15.46 10.40 54.60
N LYS A 169 15.74 10.88 55.83
CA LYS A 169 16.45 12.16 56.07
C LYS A 169 17.83 12.19 55.43
N LYS A 170 18.57 11.08 55.47
CA LYS A 170 19.91 10.97 54.83
C LYS A 170 19.81 11.09 53.30
N MET A 171 18.78 10.51 52.70
CA MET A 171 18.53 10.64 51.25
C MET A 171 18.17 12.09 50.87
N MET A 172 17.31 12.74 51.64
CA MET A 172 16.92 14.15 51.47
C MET A 172 17.98 15.14 51.98
N ALA A 173 19.10 14.68 52.54
CA ALA A 173 20.10 15.56 53.16
C ALA A 173 20.77 16.50 52.15
N LYS A 174 20.97 16.03 50.91
CA LYS A 174 21.47 16.81 49.77
C LYS A 174 20.29 17.17 48.86
N VAL A 175 19.58 18.25 49.21
CA VAL A 175 18.33 18.68 48.54
C VAL A 175 18.50 18.85 47.02
N ASP A 176 19.60 19.47 46.58
CA ASP A 176 19.84 19.72 45.15
C ASP A 176 20.07 18.41 44.36
N ALA A 177 20.87 17.49 44.92
CA ALA A 177 21.15 16.18 44.31
C ALA A 177 19.95 15.22 44.37
N PHE A 178 19.06 15.40 45.36
CA PHE A 178 17.82 14.64 45.46
C PHE A 178 16.81 15.08 44.39
N LYS A 179 16.63 16.39 44.21
CA LYS A 179 15.77 16.93 43.14
C LYS A 179 16.27 16.52 41.75
N GLU A 180 17.57 16.63 41.50
CA GLU A 180 18.17 16.21 40.23
C GLU A 180 17.96 14.70 39.94
N LYS A 181 17.99 13.86 40.98
CA LYS A 181 17.69 12.43 40.84
C LYS A 181 16.23 12.15 40.52
N LEU A 182 15.30 12.91 41.09
CA LEU A 182 13.87 12.81 40.77
C LEU A 182 13.59 13.22 39.32
N GLU A 183 14.21 14.32 38.86
CA GLU A 183 14.05 14.81 37.48
C GLU A 183 14.65 13.89 36.42
N LYS A 184 15.71 13.13 36.78
CA LYS A 184 16.38 12.18 35.88
C LYS A 184 15.86 10.76 35.98
N TYR A 185 14.92 10.47 36.89
CA TYR A 185 14.41 9.13 37.10
C TYR A 185 13.46 8.75 35.95
N ARG A 186 13.75 7.62 35.29
CA ARG A 186 12.94 7.12 34.17
C ARG A 186 11.92 6.10 34.68
N GLY A 187 10.64 6.38 34.50
CA GLY A 187 9.55 5.46 34.86
C GLY A 187 9.55 4.14 34.08
N GLU A 188 10.27 4.09 32.97
CA GLU A 188 10.45 2.88 32.12
C GLU A 188 11.37 1.83 32.75
N ASP A 189 12.27 2.23 33.67
CA ASP A 189 13.33 1.36 34.21
C ASP A 189 12.97 0.76 35.59
N ILE A 190 11.71 0.86 36.04
CA ILE A 190 11.28 0.39 37.37
C ILE A 190 11.03 -1.13 37.33
N PRO A 191 11.75 -1.95 38.14
CA PRO A 191 11.50 -3.38 38.22
C PRO A 191 10.11 -3.71 38.78
N GLU A 192 9.48 -4.77 38.29
CA GLU A 192 8.14 -5.21 38.71
C GLU A 192 8.06 -5.52 40.23
N GLU A 193 9.15 -6.00 40.83
CA GLU A 193 9.28 -6.20 42.29
C GLU A 193 9.08 -4.91 43.10
N VAL A 194 9.47 -3.76 42.54
CA VAL A 194 9.34 -2.45 43.17
C VAL A 194 7.91 -1.96 43.02
N ILE A 195 7.32 -2.10 41.83
CA ILE A 195 5.93 -1.73 41.53
C ILE A 195 4.97 -2.48 42.46
N SER A 196 5.14 -3.80 42.61
CA SER A 196 4.29 -4.64 43.47
C SER A 196 4.32 -4.21 44.95
N LYS A 197 5.44 -3.65 45.43
CA LYS A 197 5.57 -3.17 46.82
C LYS A 197 5.04 -1.76 47.04
N VAL A 198 5.09 -0.92 46.00
CA VAL A 198 4.69 0.48 46.06
C VAL A 198 3.19 0.66 45.78
N LEU A 199 2.61 -0.12 44.86
CA LEU A 199 1.17 -0.13 44.56
C LEU A 199 0.25 -0.18 45.80
N PRO A 200 0.43 -1.10 46.77
CA PRO A 200 -0.44 -1.14 47.96
C PRO A 200 -0.25 0.06 48.89
N MET A 201 0.84 0.82 48.76
CA MET A 201 1.06 2.08 49.51
C MET A 201 0.35 3.27 48.85
N LEU A 202 0.12 3.22 47.53
CA LEU A 202 -0.63 4.23 46.77
C LEU A 202 -2.14 4.07 46.94
N ASP A 203 -2.62 2.84 47.15
CA ASP A 203 -4.05 2.52 47.33
C ASP A 203 -4.58 2.90 48.73
N ASP A 204 -3.71 3.37 49.63
CA ASP A 204 -4.10 3.80 50.97
C ASP A 204 -4.87 5.14 50.92
N PRO A 205 -6.05 5.27 51.55
CA PRO A 205 -6.83 6.51 51.60
C PRO A 205 -6.09 7.72 52.16
N GLU A 206 -4.99 7.54 52.89
CA GLU A 206 -4.13 8.64 53.35
C GLU A 206 -3.18 9.19 52.26
N PHE A 207 -2.93 8.44 51.19
CA PHE A 207 -2.02 8.77 50.08
C PHE A 207 -2.73 9.61 49.01
N THR A 208 -3.12 10.84 49.35
CA THR A 208 -3.76 11.76 48.41
C THR A 208 -3.12 13.15 48.49
N PHE A 209 -2.97 13.81 47.34
CA PHE A 209 -2.37 15.14 47.23
C PHE A 209 -2.95 16.14 48.24
N GLU A 210 -4.27 16.17 48.44
CA GLU A 210 -4.93 17.11 49.37
C GLU A 210 -4.56 16.87 50.84
N LYS A 211 -4.53 15.60 51.26
CA LYS A 211 -4.19 15.21 52.64
C LYS A 211 -2.71 15.43 52.93
N MET A 212 -1.85 15.25 51.94
CA MET A 212 -0.42 15.54 52.05
C MET A 212 -0.13 17.04 52.02
N LYS A 213 -0.87 17.83 51.23
CA LYS A 213 -0.72 19.29 51.15
C LYS A 213 -1.03 19.98 52.47
N ALA A 214 -1.99 19.46 53.23
CA ALA A 214 -2.30 19.92 54.58
C ALA A 214 -1.16 19.70 55.59
N LYS A 215 -0.24 18.76 55.31
CA LYS A 215 0.89 18.39 56.19
C LYS A 215 2.20 19.00 55.72
N SER A 216 2.49 18.96 54.42
CA SER A 216 3.66 19.60 53.80
C SER A 216 3.46 19.74 52.29
N ALA A 217 3.80 20.90 51.73
CA ALA A 217 3.77 21.13 50.29
C ALA A 217 4.75 20.21 49.53
N ALA A 218 5.90 19.90 50.12
CA ALA A 218 6.87 18.99 49.52
C ALA A 218 6.36 17.54 49.51
N ALA A 219 5.71 17.08 50.59
CA ALA A 219 5.13 15.74 50.64
C ALA A 219 3.99 15.55 49.62
N ALA A 220 3.22 16.61 49.33
CA ALA A 220 2.15 16.57 48.33
C ALA A 220 2.70 16.44 46.91
N ASN A 221 3.69 17.25 46.55
CA ASN A 221 4.33 17.18 45.23
C ASN A 221 5.07 15.84 45.03
N LEU A 222 5.64 15.27 46.09
CA LEU A 222 6.28 13.95 46.07
C LEU A 222 5.29 12.78 46.02
N ALA A 223 4.03 12.96 46.43
CA ALA A 223 2.98 11.96 46.32
C ALA A 223 2.26 11.99 44.96
N ASN A 224 2.31 13.14 44.28
CA ASN A 224 1.77 13.32 42.94
C ASN A 224 2.79 12.97 41.83
N TRP A 225 4.07 12.88 42.18
CA TRP A 225 5.13 12.30 41.36
C TRP A 225 5.19 10.80 41.59
#